data_AF-A0A495P8I2-F1
#
_entry.id   AF-A0A495P8I2-F1
#
_cell.length_a   1.000
_cell.length_b   1.000
_cell.length_c   1.000
_cell.angle_alpha   90.00
_cell.angle_beta   90.00
_cell.angle_gamma   90.00
#
_symmetry.space_group_name_H-M   'P 1'
#
loop_
_entity.id
_entity.type
_entity.pdbx_description
1 polymer ?
#
loop_
_entity_poly.entity_id
_entity_poly.type
_entity_poly.pdbx_seq_one_letter_code
_entity_poly.pdbx_strand_id
1 'polypeptide(L)' 'MKNYTLHFLIMTIVTGILGFAGLNFFGIEVVRVLFLIFADLLIVALISKIFFSDSKEVRLQRVKK' A
#
# COMPACT_ATOMS: atom_id res chain seq x y z
N MET A 1 13.33 -3.13 -1.24
CA MET A 1 11.96 -2.88 -0.71
C MET A 1 10.80 -3.41 -1.58
N LYS A 2 11.04 -4.13 -2.71
CA LYS A 2 9.97 -4.49 -3.68
C LYS A 2 8.89 -5.45 -3.15
N ASN A 3 9.19 -6.25 -2.13
CA ASN A 3 8.29 -7.33 -1.70
C ASN A 3 7.13 -6.82 -0.82
N TYR A 4 7.30 -5.70 -0.11
CA TYR A 4 6.26 -5.17 0.79
C TYR A 4 5.20 -4.34 0.07
N THR A 5 5.52 -3.73 -1.07
CA THR A 5 4.55 -2.96 -1.87
C THR A 5 3.41 -3.84 -2.40
N LEU A 6 3.70 -5.09 -2.77
CA LEU A 6 2.67 -6.04 -3.19
C LEU A 6 1.77 -6.46 -2.02
N HIS A 7 2.32 -6.64 -0.83
CA HIS A 7 1.53 -6.93 0.38
C HIS A 7 0.59 -5.77 0.71
N PHE A 8 1.09 -4.53 0.60
CA PHE A 8 0.28 -3.33 0.83
C PHE A 8 -0.88 -3.20 -0.17
N LEU A 9 -0.62 -3.51 -1.44
CA LEU A 9 -1.63 -3.52 -2.49
C LEU A 9 -2.72 -4.57 -2.23
N ILE A 10 -2.32 -5.80 -1.91
CA ILE A 10 -3.26 -6.89 -1.62
C ILE A 10 -4.12 -6.56 -0.40
N MET A 11 -3.51 -6.08 0.70
CA MET A 11 -4.25 -5.70 1.90
C MET A 11 -5.28 -4.60 1.61
N THR A 12 -4.93 -3.60 0.81
CA THR A 12 -5.87 -2.51 0.47
C THR A 12 -7.07 -3.03 -0.33
N ILE A 13 -6.83 -3.92 -1.31
CA ILE A 13 -7.92 -4.52 -2.10
C ILE A 13 -8.84 -5.36 -1.21
N VAL A 14 -8.28 -6.20 -0.34
CA VAL A 14 -9.05 -7.05 0.59
C VAL A 14 -9.89 -6.19 1.54
N THR A 15 -9.29 -5.13 2.10
CA THR A 15 -9.98 -4.22 3.03
C THR A 15 -11.07 -3.42 2.32
N GLY A 16 -10.87 -3.04 1.06
CA GLY A 16 -11.89 -2.35 0.25
C GLY A 16 -13.07 -3.22 -0.11
N ILE A 17 -12.80 -4.46 -0.51
CA ILE A 17 -13.88 -5.43 -0.76
C ILE A 17 -14.66 -5.66 0.55
N LEU A 18 -14.00 -5.90 1.68
CA LEU A 18 -14.68 -6.10 2.97
C LEU A 18 -15.49 -4.87 3.43
N GLY A 19 -14.98 -3.64 3.23
CA GLY A 19 -15.66 -2.40 3.64
C GLY A 19 -16.80 -1.95 2.73
N PHE A 20 -16.77 -2.36 1.45
CA PHE A 20 -17.74 -1.94 0.42
C PHE A 20 -18.54 -3.09 -0.22
N ALA A 21 -18.39 -4.34 0.23
CA ALA A 21 -19.17 -5.50 -0.25
C ALA A 21 -20.69 -5.44 0.05
N GLY A 22 -21.23 -4.30 0.47
CA GLY A 22 -22.67 -4.12 0.70
C GLY A 22 -23.19 -4.71 2.01
N LEU A 23 -22.29 -5.15 2.90
CA LEU A 23 -22.66 -5.66 4.23
C LEU A 23 -23.00 -4.48 5.16
N ASN A 24 -24.24 -4.38 5.63
CA ASN A 24 -24.67 -3.36 6.59
C ASN A 24 -24.71 -3.98 7.99
N PHE A 25 -23.61 -3.87 8.72
CA PHE A 25 -23.51 -4.24 10.14
C PHE A 25 -22.99 -3.05 10.95
N PHE A 26 -23.27 -3.05 12.25
CA PHE A 26 -22.94 -1.95 13.17
C PHE A 26 -21.43 -1.60 13.22
N GLY A 27 -20.54 -2.49 12.74
CA GLY A 27 -19.10 -2.24 12.63
C GLY A 27 -18.60 -1.78 11.26
N ILE A 28 -19.45 -1.70 10.22
CA ILE A 28 -19.02 -1.39 8.85
C ILE A 28 -18.48 0.04 8.71
N GLU A 29 -18.97 0.96 9.55
CA GLU A 29 -18.55 2.36 9.53
C GLU A 29 -17.06 2.49 9.89
N VAL A 30 -16.60 1.74 10.88
CA VAL A 30 -15.18 1.65 11.24
C VAL A 30 -14.36 1.07 10.10
N VAL A 31 -14.86 0.01 9.45
CA VAL A 31 -14.18 -0.62 8.29
C VAL A 31 -14.06 0.36 7.12
N ARG A 32 -15.09 1.19 6.86
CA ARG A 32 -15.06 2.22 5.81
C ARG A 32 -14.04 3.32 6.09
N VAL A 33 -13.96 3.79 7.34
CA VAL A 33 -12.95 4.78 7.74
C VAL A 33 -11.55 4.19 7.60
N LEU A 34 -11.35 2.95 8.06
CA LEU A 34 -10.07 2.27 7.94
C LEU A 34 -9.69 2.03 6.47
N PHE A 35 -10.66 1.71 5.61
CA PHE A 35 -10.45 1.60 4.18
C PHE A 35 -9.99 2.92 3.55
N LEU A 36 -10.57 4.06 3.94
CA LEU A 36 -10.13 5.37 3.43
C LEU A 36 -8.66 5.65 3.77
N ILE A 37 -8.23 5.32 4.99
CA ILE A 37 -6.83 5.45 5.41
C ILE A 37 -5.93 4.53 4.56
N PHE A 38 -6.33 3.28 4.36
CA PHE A 38 -5.57 2.35 3.52
C PHE A 38 -5.54 2.78 2.05
N ALA A 39 -6.62 3.35 1.53
CA ALA A 39 -6.69 3.87 0.17
C ALA A 39 -5.70 5.05 -0.02
N ASP A 40 -5.61 5.96 0.95
CA ASP A 40 -4.65 7.06 0.91
C ASP A 40 -3.20 6.54 0.93
N LEU A 41 -2.89 5.62 1.85
CA LEU A 41 -1.59 4.98 1.93
C LEU A 41 -1.25 4.18 0.65
N LEU A 42 -2.24 3.59 -0.01
CA LEU A 42 -2.07 2.90 -1.29
C LEU A 42 -1.65 3.87 -2.38
N ILE A 43 -2.29 5.04 -2.46
CA ILE A 43 -1.94 6.09 -3.43
C ILE A 43 -0.50 6.54 -3.21
N VAL A 44 -0.11 6.80 -1.95
CA VAL A 44 1.27 7.14 -1.59
C VAL A 44 2.25 6.02 -1.98
N ALA A 45 1.88 4.75 -1.74
CA ALA A 45 2.70 3.60 -2.11
C ALA A 45 2.84 3.44 -3.63
N LEU A 46 1.79 3.72 -4.42
CA LEU A 46 1.85 3.73 -5.88
C LEU A 46 2.76 4.86 -6.38
N ILE A 47 2.60 6.07 -5.85
CA ILE A 47 3.43 7.22 -6.21
C ILE A 47 4.90 6.92 -5.87
N SER A 48 5.18 6.44 -4.66
CA SER A 48 6.51 6.01 -4.25
C SER A 48 7.07 4.94 -5.18
N LYS A 49 6.27 3.93 -5.55
CA LYS A 49 6.69 2.91 -6.51
C LYS A 49 7.02 3.52 -7.87
N ILE A 50 6.24 4.45 -8.39
CA ILE A 50 6.50 5.09 -9.68
C ILE A 50 7.78 5.93 -9.61
N PHE A 51 7.94 6.76 -8.57
CA PHE A 51 9.10 7.63 -8.38
C PHE A 51 10.40 6.86 -8.07
N PHE A 52 10.34 5.79 -7.27
CA PHE A 52 11.51 5.00 -6.86
C PHE A 52 11.70 3.71 -7.68
N SER A 53 10.86 3.42 -8.68
CA SER A 53 11.06 2.25 -9.57
C SER A 53 12.29 2.42 -10.46
N ASP A 54 12.72 3.65 -10.72
CA ASP A 54 13.91 3.97 -11.53
C ASP A 54 15.23 3.88 -10.74
N SER A 55 15.19 3.92 -9.40
CA SER A 55 16.39 3.74 -8.57
C SER A 55 16.76 2.25 -8.41
N LYS A 56 16.87 1.53 -9.52
CA LYS A 56 17.56 0.23 -9.58
C LYS A 56 19.01 0.45 -9.99
N GLU A 57 19.79 1.08 -9.11
CA GLU A 57 21.22 0.86 -8.96
C GLU A 57 21.73 1.86 -7.91
N VAL A 58 21.28 1.71 -6.67
CA VAL A 58 22.14 2.14 -5.55
C VAL A 58 23.30 1.15 -5.55
N ARG A 59 24.26 1.36 -6.45
CA ARG A 59 25.55 0.65 -6.43
C ARG A 59 26.11 0.91 -5.06
N LEU A 60 26.21 -0.13 -4.25
CA LEU A 60 27.00 -0.10 -3.04
C LEU A 60 28.41 0.27 -3.48
N GLN A 61 28.76 1.56 -3.41
CA GLN A 61 30.13 1.99 -3.61
C GLN A 61 30.89 1.38 -2.45
N ARG A 62 31.57 0.27 -2.73
CA ARG A 62 32.53 -0.32 -1.83
C ARG A 62 33.64 0.71 -1.66
N VAL A 63 33.58 1.46 -0.56
CA VAL A 63 34.67 2.31 -0.12
C VAL A 63 35.86 1.38 0.10
N LYS A 64 36.81 1.43 -0.84
CA LYS A 64 38.06 0.68 -0.76
C LYS A 64 38.92 1.40 0.28
N LYS A 65 39.18 0.71 1.40
CA LYS A 65 40.13 1.16 2.42
C LYS A 65 41.55 0.96 1.93
#